data_AF-A7HC82-F1
#
_entry.id   AF-A7HC82-F1
#
_cell.length_a   1.000
_cell.length_b   1.000
_cell.length_c   1.000
_cell.angle_alpha   90.00
_cell.angle_beta   90.00
_cell.angle_gamma   90.00
#
_symmetry.space_group_name_H-M   'P 1'
#
loop_
_entity.id
_entity.type
_entity.pdbx_description
1 polymer ?
#
loop_
_entity_poly.entity_id
_entity_poly.type
_entity_poly.pdbx_seq_one_letter_code
_entity_poly.pdbx_strand_id
1 'polypeptide(L)'
;MNTFDGHLTDAQAQRVVDGALLDAETAAVERHLAGCGACQAAVESYRMLAVALEDLELPPLPDDFTAGVFTRIDAHERAAARERNWALGILAGVALATVVAFVAAGAGPWAPAVSAVADRFGDAARAIRIGAGFVPALVGAFRLQIILAGAALAIPLLVALARLMPAPEARVEAA
;
A
#
# COMPACT_ATOMS: atom_id res chain seq x y z
N MET A 1 -6.20 -16.56 -8.80
CA MET A 1 -5.35 -16.88 -7.64
C MET A 1 -4.12 -15.97 -7.69
N ASN A 2 -4.02 -14.99 -6.78
CA ASN A 2 -2.88 -14.07 -6.66
C ASN A 2 -2.18 -14.32 -5.32
N THR A 3 -1.49 -15.45 -5.18
CA THR A 3 -0.68 -15.73 -3.99
C THR A 3 0.72 -16.12 -4.45
N PHE A 4 1.69 -15.33 -3.98
CA PHE A 4 3.10 -15.44 -4.28
C PHE A 4 3.70 -16.44 -3.28
N ASP A 5 3.76 -17.72 -3.65
CA ASP A 5 4.28 -18.81 -2.80
C ASP A 5 5.83 -18.85 -2.80
N GLY A 6 6.47 -17.69 -2.92
CA GLY A 6 7.93 -17.56 -3.04
C GLY A 6 8.47 -17.59 -4.48
N HIS A 7 7.60 -17.71 -5.49
CA HIS A 7 7.92 -17.61 -6.91
C HIS A 7 6.90 -16.72 -7.64
N LEU A 8 7.26 -16.27 -8.84
CA LEU A 8 6.32 -15.57 -9.72
C LEU A 8 5.17 -16.51 -10.12
N THR A 9 3.97 -15.95 -10.21
CA THR A 9 2.87 -16.62 -10.90
C THR A 9 3.07 -16.57 -12.41
N ASP A 10 2.45 -17.48 -13.15
CA ASP A 10 2.45 -17.47 -14.62
C ASP A 10 2.00 -16.12 -15.19
N ALA A 11 0.96 -15.53 -14.60
CA ALA A 11 0.47 -14.22 -15.00
C ALA A 11 1.51 -13.11 -14.79
N GLN A 12 2.33 -13.18 -13.74
CA GLN A 12 3.41 -12.22 -13.52
C GLN A 12 4.57 -12.44 -14.49
N ALA A 13 4.94 -13.69 -14.76
CA ALA A 13 5.98 -14.01 -15.73
C ALA A 13 5.60 -13.55 -17.15
N GLN A 14 4.34 -13.75 -17.56
CA GLN A 14 3.79 -13.21 -18.80
C GLN A 14 3.85 -11.67 -18.82
N ARG A 15 3.41 -10.99 -17.75
CA ARG A 15 3.46 -9.52 -17.67
C ARG A 15 4.88 -8.95 -17.75
N VAL A 16 5.89 -9.69 -17.27
CA VAL A 16 7.30 -9.31 -17.45
C VAL A 16 7.66 -9.28 -18.94
N VAL A 17 7.27 -10.30 -19.69
CA VAL A 17 7.55 -10.41 -21.14
C VAL A 17 6.78 -9.34 -21.92
N ASP A 18 5.51 -9.11 -21.58
CA ASP A 18 4.64 -8.13 -22.23
C ASP A 18 4.99 -6.67 -21.86
N GLY A 19 5.91 -6.45 -20.90
CA GLY A 19 6.22 -5.11 -20.39
C GLY A 19 5.04 -4.44 -19.65
N ALA A 20 4.12 -5.25 -19.12
CA ALA A 20 2.83 -4.82 -18.57
C ALA A 20 2.75 -4.91 -17.04
N LEU A 21 3.89 -4.94 -16.33
CA LEU A 21 3.93 -4.88 -14.88
C LEU A 21 3.48 -3.51 -14.36
N LEU A 22 2.76 -3.50 -13.25
CA LEU A 22 2.45 -2.25 -12.53
C LEU A 22 3.72 -1.71 -11.85
N ASP A 23 3.87 -0.39 -11.79
CA ASP A 23 5.03 0.26 -11.13
C ASP A 23 5.27 -0.25 -9.70
N ALA A 24 4.20 -0.53 -8.96
CA ALA A 24 4.24 -1.04 -7.60
C ALA A 24 4.80 -2.46 -7.48
N GLU A 25 4.71 -3.29 -8.53
CA GLU A 25 5.22 -4.68 -8.54
C GLU A 25 6.60 -4.79 -9.22
N THR A 26 6.96 -3.89 -10.14
CA THR A 26 8.18 -3.94 -10.95
C THR A 26 9.45 -4.17 -10.13
N ALA A 27 9.73 -3.30 -9.15
CA ALA A 27 10.96 -3.38 -8.37
C ALA A 27 11.07 -4.67 -7.53
N ALA A 28 9.93 -5.26 -7.13
CA ALA A 28 9.91 -6.51 -6.39
C ALA A 28 10.17 -7.71 -7.32
N VAL A 29 9.53 -7.71 -8.49
CA VAL A 29 9.66 -8.75 -9.50
C VAL A 29 11.08 -8.78 -10.09
N GLU A 30 11.65 -7.64 -10.44
CA GLU A 30 13.01 -7.55 -10.98
C GLU A 30 14.06 -8.06 -9.99
N ARG A 31 13.95 -7.66 -8.71
CA ARG A 31 14.85 -8.14 -7.65
C ARG A 31 14.73 -9.65 -7.46
N HIS A 32 13.51 -10.19 -7.54
CA HIS A 32 13.29 -11.62 -7.44
C HIS A 32 13.88 -12.37 -8.64
N LEU A 33 13.67 -11.85 -9.86
CA LEU A 33 14.24 -12.40 -11.08
C LEU A 33 15.77 -12.37 -11.07
N ALA A 34 16.41 -11.38 -10.45
CA ALA A 34 17.87 -11.36 -10.31
C ALA A 34 18.40 -12.51 -9.44
N GLY A 35 17.61 -13.05 -8.51
CA GLY A 35 18.03 -14.07 -7.54
C GLY A 35 17.44 -15.46 -7.72
N CYS A 36 16.40 -15.65 -8.55
CA CYS A 36 15.68 -16.91 -8.67
C CYS A 36 15.77 -17.51 -10.08
N GLY A 37 16.63 -18.52 -10.25
CA GLY A 37 16.80 -19.22 -11.53
C GLY A 37 15.53 -19.90 -12.06
N ALA A 38 14.64 -20.39 -11.19
CA ALA A 38 13.37 -20.99 -11.60
C ALA A 38 12.43 -19.94 -12.25
N CYS A 39 12.38 -18.73 -11.68
CA CYS A 39 11.58 -17.64 -12.25
C CYS A 39 12.22 -17.06 -13.51
N GLN A 40 13.55 -17.01 -13.60
CA GLN A 40 14.25 -16.66 -14.85
C GLN A 40 13.89 -17.63 -15.97
N ALA A 41 13.92 -18.94 -15.69
CA ALA A 41 13.55 -19.97 -16.66
C ALA A 41 12.09 -19.87 -17.09
N ALA A 42 11.17 -19.56 -16.17
CA ALA A 42 9.77 -19.34 -16.49
C ALA A 42 9.56 -18.09 -17.38
N VAL A 43 10.21 -16.98 -17.09
CA VAL A 43 10.15 -15.79 -17.96
C VAL A 43 10.73 -16.11 -19.34
N GLU A 44 11.82 -16.86 -19.41
CA GLU A 44 12.45 -17.23 -20.68
C GLU A 44 11.56 -18.15 -21.53
N SER A 45 10.82 -19.09 -20.93
CA SER A 45 9.87 -19.91 -21.68
C SER A 45 8.76 -19.05 -22.31
N TYR A 46 8.27 -18.02 -21.60
CA TYR A 46 7.32 -17.07 -22.16
C TYR A 46 7.93 -16.18 -23.25
N ARG A 47 9.21 -15.77 -23.15
CA ARG A 47 9.90 -15.05 -24.24
C ARG A 47 10.00 -15.89 -25.50
N MET A 48 10.39 -17.15 -25.37
CA MET A 48 10.46 -18.08 -26.50
C MET A 48 9.09 -18.28 -27.15
N LEU A 49 8.02 -18.35 -26.33
CA LEU A 49 6.66 -18.41 -26.84
C LEU A 49 6.27 -17.13 -27.58
N ALA A 50 6.61 -15.95 -27.05
CA ALA A 50 6.32 -14.67 -27.70
C ALA A 50 6.99 -14.56 -29.08
N VAL A 51 8.26 -14.97 -29.18
CA VAL A 51 8.98 -15.03 -30.47
C VAL A 51 8.31 -16.01 -31.43
N ALA A 52 7.90 -17.18 -30.96
CA ALA A 52 7.22 -18.17 -31.80
C ALA A 52 5.84 -17.71 -32.31
N LEU A 53 5.21 -16.74 -31.63
CA LEU A 53 3.92 -16.17 -32.00
C LEU A 53 4.05 -14.87 -32.81
N GLU A 54 5.26 -14.33 -33.00
CA GLU A 54 5.48 -13.06 -33.69
C GLU A 54 5.05 -13.11 -35.17
N ASP A 55 5.21 -14.27 -35.81
CA ASP A 55 4.87 -14.50 -37.22
C ASP A 55 3.39 -14.84 -37.47
N LEU A 56 2.55 -14.79 -36.42
CA LEU A 56 1.13 -15.11 -36.58
C LEU A 56 0.40 -14.00 -37.33
N GLU A 57 -0.29 -14.37 -38.41
CA GLU A 57 -1.10 -13.43 -39.18
C GLU A 57 -2.28 -12.94 -38.34
N LEU A 58 -2.33 -11.63 -38.07
CA LEU A 58 -3.43 -11.03 -37.32
C LEU A 58 -4.65 -10.84 -38.24
N PRO A 59 -5.85 -11.24 -37.80
CA PRO A 59 -7.06 -10.93 -38.55
C PRO A 59 -7.28 -9.41 -38.59
N PRO A 60 -7.88 -8.88 -39.67
CA PRO A 60 -8.22 -7.48 -39.75
C PRO A 60 -9.18 -7.11 -38.61
N LEU A 61 -8.90 -5.98 -37.95
CA LEU A 61 -9.80 -5.44 -36.93
C LEU A 61 -11.06 -4.87 -37.61
N PRO A 62 -12.24 -4.97 -36.97
CA PRO A 62 -13.42 -4.25 -37.40
C PRO A 62 -13.19 -2.73 -37.45
N ASP A 63 -13.78 -2.05 -38.42
CA ASP A 63 -13.62 -0.60 -38.63
C ASP A 63 -14.05 0.24 -37.40
N ASP A 64 -14.97 -0.29 -36.59
CA ASP A 64 -15.53 0.36 -35.40
C ASP A 64 -14.92 -0.12 -34.08
N PHE A 65 -13.87 -0.95 -34.11
CA PHE A 65 -13.27 -1.55 -32.92
C PHE A 65 -12.91 -0.50 -31.86
N THR A 66 -12.16 0.53 -32.25
CA THR A 66 -11.73 1.60 -31.34
C THR A 66 -12.92 2.35 -30.74
N ALA A 67 -13.91 2.69 -31.57
CA ALA A 67 -15.11 3.39 -31.13
C ALA A 67 -15.94 2.54 -30.15
N GLY A 68 -16.07 1.24 -30.41
CA GLY A 68 -16.76 0.30 -29.54
C GLY A 68 -16.09 0.14 -28.18
N VAL A 69 -14.75 0.04 -28.15
CA VAL A 69 -13.96 -0.05 -26.91
C VAL A 69 -14.12 1.23 -26.07
N PHE A 70 -13.92 2.41 -26.67
CA PHE A 70 -14.07 3.68 -25.93
C PHE A 70 -15.50 3.89 -25.42
N THR A 71 -16.51 3.52 -26.20
CA THR A 71 -17.92 3.61 -25.76
C THR A 71 -18.15 2.76 -24.51
N ARG A 72 -17.53 1.58 -24.42
CA ARG A 72 -17.66 0.70 -23.27
C ARG A 72 -16.90 1.22 -22.05
N ILE A 73 -15.68 1.73 -22.24
CA ILE A 73 -14.88 2.37 -21.18
C ILE A 73 -15.65 3.57 -20.60
N ASP A 74 -16.13 4.46 -21.47
CA ASP A 74 -16.94 5.62 -21.10
C ASP A 74 -18.17 5.24 -20.28
N ALA A 75 -18.87 4.17 -20.68
CA ALA A 75 -20.05 3.70 -19.96
C ALA A 75 -19.70 3.24 -18.54
N HIS A 76 -18.59 2.51 -18.37
CA HIS A 76 -18.09 2.09 -17.06
C HIS A 76 -17.67 3.29 -16.19
N GLU A 77 -16.93 4.25 -16.76
CA GLU A 77 -16.50 5.45 -16.04
C GLU A 77 -17.68 6.31 -15.61
N ARG A 78 -18.68 6.49 -16.48
CA ARG A 78 -19.91 7.22 -16.14
C ARG A 78 -20.69 6.54 -15.03
N ALA A 79 -20.76 5.20 -15.03
CA ALA A 79 -21.42 4.45 -13.96
C ALA A 79 -20.71 4.65 -12.61
N ALA A 80 -19.38 4.50 -12.58
CA ALA A 80 -18.58 4.71 -11.37
C ALA A 80 -18.65 6.17 -10.86
N ALA A 81 -18.59 7.14 -11.78
CA ALA A 81 -18.75 8.55 -11.43
C ALA A 81 -20.14 8.85 -10.85
N ARG A 82 -21.18 8.21 -11.40
CA ARG A 82 -22.55 8.31 -10.86
C ARG A 82 -22.59 7.76 -9.44
N GLU A 83 -22.11 6.55 -9.18
CA GLU A 83 -22.06 5.97 -7.83
C GLU A 83 -21.33 6.87 -6.82
N ARG A 84 -20.16 7.39 -7.20
CA ARG A 84 -19.42 8.35 -6.37
C ARG A 84 -20.23 9.60 -6.06
N ASN A 85 -20.89 10.18 -7.07
CA ASN A 85 -21.69 11.39 -6.89
C ASN A 85 -22.93 11.13 -6.01
N TRP A 86 -23.55 9.96 -6.13
CA TRP A 86 -24.63 9.54 -5.23
C TRP A 86 -24.14 9.38 -3.79
N ALA A 87 -22.99 8.73 -3.57
CA ALA A 87 -22.40 8.59 -2.24
C ALA A 87 -22.07 9.96 -1.62
N LEU A 88 -21.49 10.88 -2.39
CA LEU A 88 -21.25 12.25 -1.95
C LEU A 88 -22.55 13.00 -1.64
N GLY A 89 -23.58 12.83 -2.46
CA GLY A 89 -24.90 13.41 -2.23
C GLY A 89 -25.55 12.90 -0.94
N ILE A 90 -25.45 11.59 -0.67
CA ILE A 90 -25.92 10.98 0.59
C ILE A 90 -25.14 11.54 1.78
N LEU A 91 -23.81 11.57 1.71
CA LEU A 91 -22.96 12.13 2.78
C LEU A 91 -23.29 13.59 3.07
N ALA A 92 -23.43 14.41 2.03
CA ALA A 92 -23.83 15.81 2.15
C ALA A 92 -25.23 15.94 2.76
N GLY A 93 -26.18 15.09 2.34
CA GLY A 93 -27.53 15.05 2.91
C GLY A 93 -27.54 14.66 4.39
N VAL A 94 -26.75 13.66 4.79
CA VAL A 94 -26.61 13.26 6.20
C VAL A 94 -25.97 14.37 7.02
N ALA A 95 -24.89 14.98 6.53
CA ALA A 95 -24.24 16.11 7.20
C ALA A 95 -25.22 17.27 7.40
N LEU A 96 -25.96 17.64 6.35
CA LEU A 96 -26.98 18.69 6.43
C LEU A 96 -28.08 18.32 7.44
N ALA A 97 -28.58 17.08 7.41
CA ALA A 97 -29.61 16.61 8.34
C ALA A 97 -29.13 16.64 9.80
N THR A 98 -27.87 16.26 10.06
CA THR A 98 -27.28 16.35 11.41
C THR A 98 -27.16 17.79 11.89
N VAL A 99 -26.75 18.72 11.02
CA VAL A 99 -26.68 20.15 11.33
C VAL A 99 -28.07 20.70 11.62
N VAL A 100 -29.06 20.39 10.77
CA VAL A 100 -30.46 20.82 10.96
C VAL A 100 -31.03 20.27 12.26
N ALA A 101 -30.81 18.99 12.57
CA ALA A 101 -31.27 18.37 13.80
C ALA A 101 -30.62 19.02 15.04
N PHE A 102 -29.33 19.34 14.98
CA PHE A 102 -28.62 20.05 16.04
C PHE A 102 -29.18 21.47 16.26
N VAL A 103 -29.41 22.22 15.18
CA VAL A 103 -30.00 23.57 15.25
C VAL A 103 -31.44 23.52 15.77
N ALA A 104 -32.26 22.58 15.27
CA ALA A 104 -33.67 22.46 15.64
C ALA A 104 -33.87 22.00 17.09
N ALA A 105 -33.00 21.14 17.62
CA ALA A 105 -33.07 20.67 19.00
C ALA A 105 -32.56 21.70 20.03
N GLY A 106 -31.80 22.70 19.59
CA GLY A 106 -31.15 23.69 20.47
C GLY A 106 -30.02 23.11 21.32
N ALA A 107 -29.25 23.97 21.99
CA ALA A 107 -28.08 23.53 22.78
C ALA A 107 -28.43 22.74 24.06
N GLY A 108 -29.68 22.80 24.52
CA GLY A 108 -30.12 22.24 25.81
C GLY A 108 -30.05 20.71 25.90
N PRO A 109 -30.65 19.93 24.97
CA PRO A 109 -30.65 18.47 25.02
C PRO A 109 -29.27 17.83 24.79
N TRP A 110 -28.38 18.54 24.09
CA TRP A 110 -27.06 18.03 23.69
C TRP A 110 -25.92 18.44 24.64
N ALA A 111 -26.17 19.42 25.52
CA ALA A 111 -25.21 19.91 26.51
C ALA A 111 -24.51 18.80 27.32
N PRO A 112 -25.20 17.80 27.90
CA PRO A 112 -24.53 16.76 28.68
C PRO A 112 -23.68 15.80 27.83
N ALA A 113 -24.04 15.60 26.56
CA ALA A 113 -23.27 14.74 25.65
C ALA A 113 -22.01 15.46 25.15
N VAL A 114 -22.11 16.74 24.82
CA VAL A 114 -20.97 17.57 24.39
C VAL A 114 -19.99 17.79 25.55
N SER A 115 -20.49 18.03 26.77
CA SER A 115 -19.62 18.15 27.95
C SER A 115 -18.90 16.84 28.26
N ALA A 116 -19.57 15.68 28.17
CA ALA A 116 -18.93 14.39 28.41
C ALA A 116 -17.81 14.05 27.40
N VAL A 117 -17.94 14.49 26.15
CA VAL A 117 -16.89 14.36 25.14
C VAL A 117 -15.75 15.33 25.41
N ALA A 118 -16.05 16.59 25.72
CA ALA A 118 -15.05 17.60 26.07
C ALA A 118 -14.25 17.20 27.33
N ASP A 119 -14.92 16.64 28.34
CA ASP A 119 -14.30 16.15 29.57
C ASP A 119 -13.40 14.95 29.28
N ARG A 120 -13.80 14.00 28.42
CA ARG A 120 -12.93 12.88 27.98
C ARG A 120 -11.67 13.35 27.26
N PHE A 121 -11.77 14.37 26.41
CA PHE A 121 -10.59 14.95 25.77
C PHE A 121 -9.71 15.69 26.77
N GLY A 122 -10.30 16.41 27.72
CA GLY A 122 -9.60 17.07 28.82
C GLY A 122 -8.85 16.08 29.72
N ASP A 123 -9.50 14.97 30.10
CA ASP A 123 -8.94 13.91 30.93
C ASP A 123 -7.82 13.16 30.20
N ALA A 124 -7.98 12.88 28.90
CA ALA A 124 -6.91 12.29 28.09
C ALA A 124 -5.70 13.23 27.98
N ALA A 125 -5.92 14.52 27.74
CA ALA A 125 -4.86 15.52 27.68
C ALA A 125 -4.15 15.71 29.04
N ARG A 126 -4.90 15.62 30.14
CA ARG A 126 -4.37 15.71 31.51
C ARG A 126 -3.59 14.45 31.89
N ALA A 127 -4.06 13.27 31.52
CA ALA A 127 -3.36 12.00 31.69
C ALA A 127 -2.04 11.95 30.90
N ILE A 128 -2.03 12.45 29.66
CA ILE A 128 -0.81 12.58 28.85
C ILE A 128 0.17 13.57 29.50
N ARG A 129 -0.29 14.71 30.00
CA ARG A 129 0.57 15.72 30.64
C ARG A 129 1.15 15.24 31.97
N ILE A 130 0.39 14.50 32.78
CA ILE A 130 0.87 13.89 34.02
C ILE A 130 1.83 12.73 33.72
N GLY A 131 1.50 11.87 32.75
CA GLY A 131 2.36 10.78 32.29
C GLY A 131 3.70 11.27 31.73
N ALA A 132 3.68 12.38 30.97
CA ALA A 132 4.88 13.03 30.43
C ALA A 132 5.85 13.52 31.53
N GLY A 133 5.35 13.83 32.73
CA GLY A 133 6.19 14.23 33.88
C GLY A 133 6.99 13.08 34.49
N PHE A 134 6.56 11.83 34.32
CA PHE A 134 7.26 10.64 34.81
C PHE A 134 8.26 10.06 33.80
N VAL A 135 8.14 10.43 32.51
CA VAL A 135 9.03 9.95 31.44
C VAL A 135 10.52 10.20 31.74
N PRO A 136 10.97 11.38 32.23
CA PRO A 136 12.38 11.61 32.52
C PRO A 136 12.90 10.75 33.68
N ALA A 137 12.06 10.52 34.70
CA ALA A 137 12.41 9.71 35.86
C ALA A 137 12.47 8.21 35.54
N LEU A 138 11.51 7.71 34.74
CA LEU A 138 11.53 6.33 34.24
C LEU A 138 12.71 6.09 33.29
N VAL A 139 12.96 7.01 32.36
CA VAL A 139 14.10 6.93 31.42
C VAL A 139 15.44 7.00 32.17
N GLY A 140 15.52 7.78 33.25
CA GLY A 140 16.68 7.82 34.14
C GLY A 140 16.88 6.52 34.93
N ALA A 141 15.83 5.99 35.56
CA ALA A 141 15.88 4.80 36.40
C ALA A 141 16.12 3.51 35.59
N PHE A 142 15.55 3.41 34.39
CA PHE A 142 15.64 2.23 33.53
C PHE A 142 16.67 2.38 32.41
N ARG A 143 17.50 3.43 32.42
CA ARG A 143 18.45 3.75 31.34
C ARG A 143 19.29 2.54 30.92
N LEU A 144 19.79 1.77 31.88
CA LEU A 144 20.65 0.62 31.62
C LEU A 144 19.85 -0.56 31.06
N GLN A 145 18.62 -0.81 31.54
CA GLN A 145 17.73 -1.86 31.05
C GLN A 145 17.19 -1.54 29.64
N ILE A 146 16.89 -0.27 29.35
CA ILE A 146 16.46 0.20 28.03
C ILE A 146 17.60 0.10 27.02
N ILE A 147 18.84 0.45 27.41
CA ILE A 147 20.02 0.25 26.57
C ILE A 147 20.26 -1.23 26.31
N LEU A 148 20.10 -2.10 27.31
CA LEU A 148 20.31 -3.54 27.16
C LEU A 148 19.23 -4.19 26.28
N ALA A 149 17.96 -3.82 26.47
CA ALA A 149 16.85 -4.28 25.64
C ALA A 149 16.96 -3.73 24.20
N GLY A 150 17.34 -2.46 24.07
CA GLY A 150 17.61 -1.82 22.79
C GLY A 150 18.76 -2.49 22.05
N ALA A 151 19.87 -2.81 22.74
CA ALA A 151 20.98 -3.56 22.17
C ALA A 151 20.58 -5.00 21.81
N ALA A 152 19.83 -5.68 22.68
CA ALA A 152 19.34 -7.04 22.43
C ALA A 152 18.42 -7.13 21.21
N LEU A 153 17.75 -6.04 20.83
CA LEU A 153 16.85 -5.99 19.67
C LEU A 153 17.55 -5.40 18.43
N ALA A 154 18.39 -4.37 18.61
CA ALA A 154 19.13 -3.71 17.54
C ALA A 154 20.27 -4.56 16.98
N ILE A 155 21.00 -5.31 17.82
CA ILE A 155 22.10 -6.18 17.37
C ILE A 155 21.60 -7.28 16.42
N PRO A 156 20.58 -8.10 16.76
CA PRO A 156 20.09 -9.10 15.82
C PRO A 156 19.43 -8.48 14.59
N LEU A 157 18.78 -7.31 14.72
CA LEU A 157 18.24 -6.58 13.58
C LEU A 157 19.36 -6.09 12.65
N LEU A 158 20.46 -5.55 13.18
CA LEU A 158 21.62 -5.13 12.41
C LEU A 158 22.37 -6.31 11.79
N VAL A 159 22.44 -7.46 12.47
CA VAL A 159 23.02 -8.68 11.91
C VAL A 159 22.12 -9.25 10.81
N ALA A 160 20.80 -9.23 10.99
CA ALA A 160 19.84 -9.62 9.96
C ALA A 160 19.91 -8.69 8.75
N LEU A 161 19.97 -7.37 8.97
CA LEU A 161 20.13 -6.36 7.92
C LEU A 161 21.49 -6.45 7.23
N ALA A 162 22.58 -6.70 7.97
CA ALA A 162 23.91 -6.91 7.39
C ALA A 162 23.98 -8.20 6.55
N ARG A 163 23.19 -9.23 6.88
CA ARG A 163 23.03 -10.43 6.05
C ARG A 163 22.11 -10.22 4.85
N LEU A 164 21.22 -9.22 4.92
CA LEU A 164 20.35 -8.80 3.82
C LEU A 164 21.02 -7.77 2.89
N MET A 165 22.10 -7.12 3.33
CA MET A 165 22.92 -6.28 2.46
C MET A 165 23.94 -7.15 1.72
N PRO A 166 23.91 -7.19 0.37
CA PRO A 166 24.96 -7.84 -0.41
C PRO A 166 26.31 -7.16 -0.10
N ALA A 167 27.36 -7.96 0.04
CA ALA A 167 28.70 -7.48 0.35
C ALA A 167 29.10 -6.39 -0.67
N PRO A 168 29.70 -5.26 -0.22
CA PRO A 168 30.28 -4.31 -1.15
C PRO A 168 31.36 -5.05 -1.93
N GLU A 169 31.14 -5.23 -3.24
CA GLU A 169 32.17 -5.76 -4.12
C GLU A 169 33.41 -4.91 -3.93
N ALA A 170 34.44 -5.52 -3.33
CA ALA A 170 35.74 -4.92 -3.19
C ALA A 170 36.18 -4.57 -4.61
N ARG A 171 36.17 -3.26 -4.89
CA ARG A 171 36.75 -2.69 -6.10
C ARG A 171 38.21 -3.13 -6.13
N VAL A 172 38.49 -4.19 -6.88
CA VAL A 172 39.84 -4.59 -7.20
C VAL A 172 40.38 -3.49 -8.11
N GLU A 173 41.00 -2.49 -7.47
CA GLU A 173 42.09 -1.74 -8.09
C GLU A 173 43.17 -2.76 -8.42
N ALA A 174 43.27 -3.12 -9.70
CA ALA A 174 44.45 -3.73 -10.28
C ALA A 174 44.83 -2.90 -11.51
N ALA A 175 45.97 -2.21 -11.34
CA ALA A 175 47.04 -1.95 -12.31
C ALA A 175 46.69 -1.72 -13.78
#